data_AF-A0A4U9TS39-F1
#
_entry.id   AF-A0A4U9TS39-F1
#
_cell.length_a   1.000
_cell.length_b   1.000
_cell.length_c   1.000
_cell.angle_alpha   90.00
_cell.angle_beta   90.00
_cell.angle_gamma   90.00
#
_symmetry.space_group_name_H-M   'P 1'
#
loop_
_entity.id
_entity.type
_entity.pdbx_description
1 polymer ?
#
loop_
_entity_poly.entity_id
_entity_poly.type
_entity_poly.pdbx_seq_one_letter_code
_entity_poly.pdbx_strand_id
1 'polypeptide(L)'
;MLVERTLEEEVEVLELPLPAVICVTSDINVPRIPTMKAILGAGKKPVNQWQANDIAWSQTPPLAELVEITVPPQKQRQRIILENDSPEAIAELADHLKKALN
;
A
#
# COMPACT_ATOMS: atom_id res chain seq x y z
N MET A 1 0.82 -20.47 -15.46
CA MET A 1 -0.12 -19.60 -14.72
C MET A 1 -0.03 -18.22 -15.33
N LEU A 2 -1.16 -17.59 -15.64
CA LEU A 2 -1.19 -16.23 -16.21
C LEU A 2 -1.45 -15.22 -15.09
N VAL A 3 -0.70 -14.11 -15.06
CA VAL A 3 -0.88 -13.02 -14.09
C VAL A 3 -0.83 -11.67 -14.78
N GLU A 4 -1.58 -10.71 -14.26
CA GLU A 4 -1.52 -9.30 -14.66
C GLU A 4 -0.72 -8.51 -13.62
N ARG A 5 0.23 -7.70 -14.08
CA ARG A 5 1.01 -6.81 -13.23
C ARG A 5 0.82 -5.37 -13.71
N THR A 6 0.27 -4.55 -12.82
CA THR A 6 0.11 -3.11 -13.07
C THR A 6 1.43 -2.38 -12.82
N LEU A 7 1.86 -1.59 -13.81
CA LEU A 7 2.92 -0.60 -13.72
C LEU A 7 2.31 0.81 -13.81
N GLU A 8 3.13 1.86 -13.76
CA GLU A 8 2.66 3.25 -13.78
C GLU A 8 1.90 3.61 -15.06
N GLU A 9 2.30 3.05 -16.21
CA GLU A 9 1.76 3.42 -17.53
C GLU A 9 1.06 2.26 -18.25
N GLU A 10 1.25 1.02 -17.79
CA GLU A 10 0.77 -0.17 -18.50
C GLU A 10 0.44 -1.35 -17.59
N VAL A 11 -0.16 -2.38 -18.19
CA VAL A 11 -0.41 -3.67 -17.54
C VAL A 11 0.30 -4.76 -18.34
N GLU A 12 1.22 -5.45 -17.68
CA GLU A 12 1.93 -6.60 -18.25
C GLU A 12 1.14 -7.89 -18.00
N VAL A 13 1.05 -8.76 -19.00
CA VAL A 13 0.51 -10.11 -18.86
C VAL A 13 1.66 -11.11 -18.89
N LEU A 14 1.89 -11.81 -17.79
CA LEU A 14 3.04 -12.70 -17.60
C LEU A 14 2.56 -14.15 -17.46
N GLU A 15 3.27 -15.08 -18.11
CA GLU A 15 3.09 -16.52 -17.92
C GLU A 15 4.24 -17.11 -17.10
N LEU A 16 3.91 -17.81 -16.02
CA LEU A 16 4.87 -18.33 -15.04
C LEU A 16 4.65 -19.84 -14.80
N PRO A 17 5.71 -20.67 -14.74
CA PRO A 17 5.60 -22.06 -14.29
C PRO A 17 5.40 -22.12 -12.77
N LEU A 18 4.80 -23.21 -12.28
CA LEU A 18 4.63 -23.45 -10.84
C LEU A 18 5.75 -24.38 -10.30
N PRO A 19 6.20 -24.21 -9.04
CA PRO A 19 5.71 -23.28 -8.02
C PRO A 19 6.19 -21.84 -8.23
N ALA A 20 5.33 -20.87 -7.92
CA ALA A 20 5.62 -19.44 -8.04
C ALA A 20 5.18 -18.68 -6.78
N VAL A 21 5.87 -17.56 -6.49
CA VAL A 21 5.52 -16.62 -5.41
C VAL A 21 5.01 -15.34 -6.04
N ILE A 22 3.87 -14.84 -5.54
CA ILE A 22 3.21 -13.64 -6.06
C ILE A 22 2.90 -12.72 -4.89
N CYS A 23 3.38 -11.48 -4.98
CA CYS A 23 2.94 -10.39 -4.11
C CYS A 23 1.75 -9.69 -4.76
N VAL A 24 0.66 -9.54 -4.01
CA VAL A 24 -0.57 -8.89 -4.50
C VAL A 24 -0.75 -7.54 -3.84
N THR A 25 -1.32 -6.61 -4.59
CA THR A 25 -1.72 -5.28 -4.12
C THR A 25 -3.15 -5.31 -3.56
N SER A 26 -3.52 -4.31 -2.74
CA SER A 26 -4.81 -4.28 -2.04
C SER A 26 -6.02 -4.14 -2.95
N ASP A 27 -5.81 -3.65 -4.17
CA ASP A 27 -6.81 -3.45 -5.21
C ASP A 27 -7.09 -4.71 -6.06
N ILE A 28 -6.37 -5.81 -5.85
CA ILE A 28 -6.56 -7.06 -6.61
C ILE A 28 -8.00 -7.60 -6.53
N ASN A 29 -8.70 -7.36 -5.42
CA ASN A 29 -10.10 -7.71 -5.24
C ASN A 29 -10.75 -6.94 -4.08
N VAL A 30 -12.05 -7.19 -3.86
CA VAL A 30 -12.77 -6.80 -2.65
C VAL A 30 -12.87 -8.01 -1.71
N PRO A 31 -12.22 -8.00 -0.53
CA PRO A 31 -12.31 -9.09 0.43
C PRO A 31 -13.75 -9.33 0.90
N ARG A 32 -14.14 -10.60 1.02
CA ARG A 32 -15.49 -10.96 1.50
C ARG A 32 -15.58 -10.82 3.01
N ILE A 33 -16.71 -10.27 3.49
CA ILE A 33 -17.03 -10.23 4.92
C ILE A 33 -17.37 -11.65 5.42
N PRO A 34 -16.75 -12.14 6.50
CA PRO A 34 -17.02 -13.48 7.01
C PRO A 34 -18.41 -13.58 7.65
N THR A 35 -19.03 -14.75 7.55
CA THR A 35 -20.29 -15.05 8.24
C THR A 35 -20.05 -15.46 9.70
N MET A 36 -21.05 -15.34 10.58
CA MET A 36 -20.97 -15.80 11.97
C MET A 36 -20.49 -17.26 12.09
N LYS A 37 -20.99 -18.15 11.21
CA LYS A 37 -20.59 -19.55 11.17
C LYS A 37 -19.11 -19.72 10.83
N ALA A 38 -18.58 -18.93 9.88
CA ALA A 38 -17.18 -18.97 9.51
C ALA A 38 -16.27 -18.49 10.66
N ILE A 39 -16.66 -17.43 11.37
CA ILE A 39 -15.92 -16.91 12.52
C ILE A 39 -15.85 -17.96 13.65
N LEU A 40 -17.01 -18.50 14.06
CA LEU A 40 -17.06 -19.54 15.10
C LEU A 40 -16.33 -20.82 14.70
N GLY A 41 -16.34 -21.17 13.41
CA GLY A 41 -15.59 -22.31 12.88
C GLY A 41 -14.08 -22.08 12.89
N ALA A 42 -13.63 -20.87 12.52
CA ALA A 42 -12.21 -20.51 12.53
C ALA A 42 -11.64 -20.52 13.95
N GLY A 43 -12.37 -19.99 14.94
CA GLY A 43 -11.93 -19.97 16.34
C GLY A 43 -11.75 -21.35 16.98
N LYS A 44 -12.32 -22.42 16.40
CA LYS A 44 -12.14 -23.81 16.86
C LYS A 44 -10.95 -24.51 16.21
N LYS A 45 -10.37 -23.97 15.15
CA LYS A 45 -9.24 -24.61 14.46
C LYS A 45 -7.97 -24.44 15.30
N PRO A 46 -7.15 -25.49 15.45
CA PRO A 46 -5.87 -25.36 16.13
C PRO A 46 -4.97 -24.38 15.36
N VAL A 47 -4.29 -23.52 16.11
CA VAL A 47 -3.27 -22.60 15.57
C VAL A 47 -1.90 -23.20 15.85
N ASN A 48 -1.16 -23.54 14.79
CA ASN A 48 0.19 -24.06 14.92
C ASN A 48 1.15 -22.88 15.14
N GLN A 49 1.71 -22.79 16.34
CA GLN A 49 2.77 -21.83 16.66
C GLN A 49 4.12 -22.47 16.35
N TRP A 50 4.87 -21.84 15.45
CA TRP A 50 6.22 -22.26 15.08
C TRP A 50 7.24 -21.35 15.75
N GLN A 51 8.29 -21.94 16.30
CA GLN A 51 9.51 -21.29 16.76
C GLN A 51 10.58 -21.36 15.66
N ALA A 52 11.61 -20.51 15.76
CA ALA A 52 12.72 -20.51 14.81
C ALA A 52 13.39 -21.90 14.67
N ASN A 53 13.54 -22.62 15.79
CA ASN A 53 14.12 -23.96 15.81
C ASN A 53 13.28 -25.00 15.06
N ASP A 54 11.96 -24.80 14.99
CA ASP A 54 11.05 -25.73 14.29
C ASP A 54 11.27 -25.71 12.76
N ILE A 55 11.89 -24.64 12.24
CA ILE A 55 12.23 -24.47 10.82
C ILE A 55 13.73 -24.35 10.56
N ALA A 56 14.57 -24.69 11.55
CA ALA A 56 16.03 -24.54 11.47
C ALA A 56 16.49 -23.13 11.05
N TRP A 57 15.72 -22.10 11.39
CA TRP A 57 16.08 -20.72 11.09
C TRP A 57 17.07 -20.19 12.15
N SER A 58 18.06 -19.45 11.68
CA SER A 58 19.01 -18.72 12.54
C SER A 58 19.10 -17.26 12.09
N GLN A 59 19.35 -16.37 13.04
CA GLN A 59 19.42 -14.95 12.76
C GLN A 59 20.65 -14.61 11.93
N THR A 60 20.45 -13.85 10.86
CA THR A 60 21.53 -13.27 10.04
C THR A 60 21.78 -11.81 10.45
N PRO A 61 23.00 -11.28 10.24
CA PRO A 61 23.28 -9.87 10.47
C PRO A 61 22.35 -8.97 9.64
N PRO A 62 21.76 -7.92 10.23
CA PRO A 62 20.91 -6.99 9.49
C PRO A 62 21.73 -6.23 8.44
N LEU A 63 21.14 -6.01 7.26
CA LEU A 63 21.76 -5.22 6.18
C LEU A 63 21.50 -3.71 6.30
N ALA A 64 20.55 -3.32 7.16
CA ALA A 64 20.18 -1.93 7.41
C ALA A 64 19.78 -1.77 8.88
N GLU A 65 20.03 -0.59 9.44
CA GLU A 65 19.66 -0.23 10.81
C GLU A 65 18.74 0.99 10.81
N LEU A 66 17.79 1.00 11.76
CA LEU A 66 16.92 2.14 11.99
C LEU A 66 17.73 3.24 12.70
N VAL A 67 17.94 4.37 12.01
CA VAL A 67 18.71 5.49 12.55
C VAL A 67 17.83 6.41 13.40
N GLU A 68 16.70 6.86 12.87
CA GLU A 68 15.81 7.83 13.52
C GLU A 68 14.40 7.75 12.95
N ILE A 69 13.39 8.13 13.74
CA ILE A 69 12.01 8.35 13.30
C ILE A 69 11.67 9.82 13.54
N THR A 70 11.46 10.58 12.46
CA THR A 70 11.10 12.01 12.51
C THR A 70 9.69 12.23 11.96
N VAL A 71 8.95 13.15 12.59
CA VAL A 71 7.61 13.55 12.14
C VAL A 71 7.74 14.80 11.27
N PRO A 72 7.21 14.80 10.03
CA PRO A 72 7.21 16.00 9.20
C PRO A 72 6.47 17.17 9.86
N PRO A 73 6.90 18.43 9.65
CA PRO A 73 6.22 19.59 10.21
C PRO A 73 4.78 19.67 9.67
N GLN A 74 3.81 19.90 10.56
CA GLN A 74 2.41 20.05 10.15
C GLN A 74 2.21 21.38 9.41
N LYS A 75 1.74 21.30 8.16
CA LYS A 75 1.29 22.47 7.38
C LYS A 75 -0.21 22.63 7.56
N GLN A 76 -0.66 23.80 8.01
CA GLN A 76 -2.09 24.09 8.09
C GLN A 76 -2.71 24.11 6.68
N ARG A 77 -3.90 23.52 6.53
CA ARG A 77 -4.67 23.57 5.27
C ARG A 77 -4.99 25.02 4.93
N GLN A 78 -4.48 25.52 3.81
CA GLN A 78 -4.61 26.93 3.42
C GLN A 78 -6.06 27.36 3.15
N ARG A 79 -6.96 26.42 2.77
CA ARG A 79 -8.39 26.68 2.48
C ARG A 79 -8.64 27.83 1.50
N ILE A 80 -7.76 28.00 0.53
CA ILE A 80 -7.96 28.97 -0.56
C ILE A 80 -9.03 28.41 -1.49
N ILE A 81 -10.10 29.17 -1.70
CA ILE A 81 -11.24 28.84 -2.57
C ILE A 81 -11.37 29.99 -3.55
N LEU A 82 -11.40 29.68 -4.84
CA LEU A 82 -11.61 30.63 -5.92
C LEU A 82 -13.02 30.40 -6.48
N GLU A 83 -13.88 31.41 -6.40
CA GLU A 83 -15.33 31.28 -6.63
C GLU A 83 -15.77 31.62 -8.07
N ASN A 84 -14.83 31.81 -9.00
CA ASN A 84 -15.12 32.17 -10.38
C ASN A 84 -14.14 31.50 -11.37
N ASP A 85 -14.47 31.59 -12.67
CA ASP A 85 -13.72 31.06 -13.80
C ASP A 85 -13.04 32.14 -14.64
N SER A 86 -12.82 33.33 -14.06
CA SER A 86 -12.16 34.41 -14.78
C SER A 86 -10.70 34.05 -15.09
N PRO A 87 -10.11 34.60 -16.18
CA PRO A 87 -8.70 34.38 -16.50
C PRO A 87 -7.75 34.70 -15.34
N GLU A 88 -8.11 35.67 -14.50
CA GLU A 88 -7.36 36.08 -13.32
C GLU A 88 -7.40 35.01 -12.21
N ALA A 89 -8.57 34.42 -11.94
CA ALA A 89 -8.69 33.33 -10.96
C ALA A 89 -7.94 32.07 -11.42
N ILE A 90 -7.91 31.79 -12.73
CA ILE A 90 -7.11 30.68 -13.29
C ILE A 90 -5.61 30.94 -13.09
N ALA A 91 -5.16 32.18 -13.30
CA ALA A 91 -3.77 32.56 -13.03
C ALA A 91 -3.41 32.44 -11.54
N GLU A 92 -4.30 32.88 -10.65
CA GLU A 92 -4.14 32.77 -9.20
C GLU A 92 -4.06 31.30 -8.75
N LEU A 93 -4.90 30.42 -9.30
CA LEU A 93 -4.82 28.98 -9.07
C LEU A 93 -3.46 28.40 -9.46
N ALA A 94 -2.97 28.73 -10.66
CA ALA A 94 -1.69 28.24 -11.15
C ALA A 94 -0.53 28.69 -10.25
N ASP A 95 -0.56 29.93 -9.76
CA ASP A 95 0.44 30.45 -8.85
C ASP A 95 0.40 29.77 -7.47
N HIS A 96 -0.78 29.49 -6.93
CA HIS A 96 -0.92 28.73 -5.69
C HIS A 96 -0.41 27.30 -5.81
N LEU A 97 -0.65 26.63 -6.95
CA LEU A 97 -0.12 25.28 -7.21
C LEU A 97 1.40 25.27 -7.35
N LYS A 98 1.99 26.21 -8.11
CA LYS A 98 3.46 26.34 -8.23
C LYS A 98 4.14 26.55 -6.87
N LYS A 99 3.55 27.39 -6.01
CA LYS A 99 4.04 27.62 -4.65
C LYS A 99 3.86 26.43 -3.70
N ALA A 100 3.01 25.47 -4.04
CA ALA A 100 2.78 24.27 -3.24
C ALA A 100 3.66 23.08 -3.64
N LEU A 101 4.11 23.05 -4.90
CA LEU A 101 5.01 22.01 -5.45
C LEU A 101 6.49 22.26 -5.16
N ASN A 102 6.88 23.51 -4.92
CA ASN A 102 8.19 23.92 -4.42
C ASN A 102 8.22 23.97 -2.88
#